data_AF-A0A699VBJ1-F1
#
_entry.id   AF-A0A699VBJ1-F1
#
_cell.length_a   1.000
_cell.length_b   1.000
_cell.length_c   1.000
_cell.angle_alpha   90.00
_cell.angle_beta   90.00
_cell.angle_gamma   90.00
#
_symmetry.space_group_name_H-M   'P 1'
#
loop_
_entity.id
_entity.type
_entity.pdbx_description
1 polymer ?
#
loop_
_entity_poly.entity_id
_entity_poly.type
_entity_poly.pdbx_seq_one_letter_code
_entity_poly.pdbx_strand_id
1 'polypeptide(L)'
;IALQWHRWFTKTRGPLTWTKFTTALLGRFGPTDYEDPSESLHRLTQVMTAAAYIETFERLSQRVDGLPESFLCGCFIGGLKEEIHLEVKLKKPRILSEAIGLARLVDEKMTLQRRTFTPNRASGFSPTPKTHSSP
;
A
#
# COMPACT_ATOMS: atom_id res chain seq x y z
N ILE A 1 -20.85 -21.30 -10.02
CA ILE A 1 -20.88 -20.21 -11.03
C ILE A 1 -20.02 -20.52 -12.26
N ALA A 2 -18.73 -20.87 -12.11
CA ALA A 2 -17.84 -21.19 -13.24
C ALA A 2 -18.33 -22.33 -14.15
N LEU A 3 -18.75 -23.47 -13.56
CA LEU A 3 -19.27 -24.62 -14.32
C LEU A 3 -20.55 -24.28 -15.12
N GLN A 4 -21.45 -23.48 -14.52
CA GLN A 4 -22.70 -23.09 -15.15
C GLN A 4 -22.45 -22.13 -16.33
N TRP A 5 -21.52 -21.18 -16.17
CA TRP A 5 -21.08 -20.32 -17.26
C TRP A 5 -20.43 -21.12 -18.38
N HIS A 6 -19.54 -22.07 -18.07
CA HIS A 6 -18.89 -22.89 -19.09
C HIS A 6 -19.93 -23.67 -19.91
N ARG A 7 -20.92 -24.29 -19.25
CA ARG A 7 -22.02 -25.00 -19.91
C ARG A 7 -22.87 -24.11 -20.82
N TRP A 8 -23.16 -22.87 -20.40
CA TRP A 8 -23.86 -21.89 -21.24
C TRP A 8 -22.98 -21.42 -22.42
N PHE A 9 -21.71 -21.15 -22.16
CA PHE A 9 -20.74 -20.63 -23.12
C PHE A 9 -20.47 -21.63 -24.26
N THR A 10 -20.31 -22.92 -23.93
CA THR A 10 -20.14 -23.98 -24.94
C THR A 10 -21.43 -24.25 -25.72
N LYS A 11 -22.59 -24.20 -25.05
CA LYS A 11 -23.90 -24.40 -25.70
C LYS A 11 -24.21 -23.30 -26.73
N THR A 12 -23.81 -22.06 -26.46
CA THR A 12 -24.10 -20.89 -27.33
C THR A 12 -23.10 -20.66 -28.45
N ARG A 13 -21.84 -21.08 -28.31
CA ARG A 13 -20.75 -20.74 -29.24
C ARG A 13 -20.19 -21.90 -30.08
N GLY A 14 -20.63 -23.13 -29.84
CA GLY A 14 -20.14 -24.31 -30.59
C GLY A 14 -18.69 -24.66 -30.25
N PRO A 15 -17.96 -25.38 -31.13
CA PRO A 15 -16.57 -25.78 -30.90
C PRO A 15 -15.65 -24.56 -30.74
N LEU A 16 -14.97 -24.46 -29.60
CA LEU A 16 -14.09 -23.35 -29.28
C LEU A 16 -12.63 -23.76 -29.47
N THR A 17 -11.87 -22.93 -30.18
CA THR A 17 -10.41 -22.96 -30.10
C THR A 17 -9.96 -22.56 -28.69
N TRP A 18 -8.86 -23.14 -28.21
CA TRP A 18 -8.28 -22.80 -26.90
C TRP A 18 -8.15 -21.29 -26.67
N THR A 19 -7.67 -20.53 -27.66
CA THR A 19 -7.53 -19.06 -27.59
C THR A 19 -8.85 -18.34 -27.30
N LYS A 20 -9.93 -18.67 -28.01
CA LYS A 20 -11.26 -18.07 -27.79
C LYS A 20 -11.82 -18.41 -26.41
N PHE A 21 -11.51 -19.60 -25.91
CA PHE A 21 -11.92 -20.02 -24.57
C PHE A 21 -11.15 -19.24 -23.50
N THR A 22 -9.83 -19.15 -23.59
CA THR A 22 -9.00 -18.44 -22.60
C THR A 22 -9.30 -16.94 -22.58
N THR A 23 -9.50 -16.28 -23.73
CA THR A 23 -9.92 -14.87 -23.78
C THR A 23 -11.26 -14.64 -23.07
N ALA A 24 -12.26 -15.49 -23.31
CA ALA A 24 -13.56 -15.35 -22.66
C ALA A 24 -13.52 -15.70 -21.17
N LEU A 25 -12.66 -16.63 -20.78
CA LEU A 25 -12.42 -16.99 -19.38
C LEU A 25 -11.77 -15.82 -18.64
N LEU A 26 -10.76 -15.18 -19.22
CA LEU A 26 -10.13 -13.98 -18.70
C LEU A 26 -11.12 -12.81 -18.62
N GLY A 27 -11.94 -12.57 -19.65
CA GLY A 27 -12.94 -11.50 -19.59
C GLY A 27 -14.06 -11.73 -18.56
N ARG A 28 -14.33 -12.97 -18.16
CA ARG A 28 -15.41 -13.32 -17.21
C ARG A 28 -14.93 -13.50 -15.77
N PHE A 29 -13.75 -14.07 -15.60
CA PHE A 29 -13.19 -14.50 -14.30
C PHE A 29 -11.76 -14.03 -14.07
N GLY A 30 -11.11 -13.42 -15.07
CA GLY A 30 -9.88 -12.69 -14.83
C GLY A 30 -10.15 -11.48 -13.92
N PRO A 31 -9.09 -10.89 -13.36
CA PRO A 31 -9.19 -9.56 -12.77
C PRO A 31 -9.91 -8.67 -13.79
N THR A 32 -11.02 -8.06 -13.40
CA THR A 32 -11.69 -7.11 -14.29
C THR A 32 -10.71 -5.96 -14.50
N ASP A 33 -10.41 -5.62 -15.75
CA ASP A 33 -9.61 -4.45 -16.15
C ASP A 33 -10.31 -3.12 -15.77
N TYR A 34 -11.20 -3.12 -14.77
CA TYR A 34 -11.94 -1.93 -14.35
C TYR A 34 -11.03 -0.88 -13.71
N GLU A 35 -9.86 -1.29 -13.25
CA GLU A 35 -8.80 -0.38 -12.84
C GLU A 35 -7.58 -0.63 -13.72
N ASP A 36 -7.25 0.37 -14.54
CA ASP A 36 -5.95 0.46 -15.21
C ASP A 36 -4.87 0.43 -14.11
N PRO A 37 -3.97 -0.57 -14.10
CA PRO A 37 -2.90 -0.65 -13.13
C PRO A 37 -2.05 0.63 -13.04
N SER A 38 -1.91 1.35 -14.17
CA SER A 38 -1.22 2.64 -14.24
C SER A 38 -1.98 3.74 -13.51
N GLU A 39 -3.30 3.76 -13.65
CA GLU A 39 -4.20 4.69 -12.96
C GLU A 39 -4.23 4.40 -11.44
N SER A 40 -4.32 3.13 -11.06
CA SER A 40 -4.25 2.71 -9.66
C SER A 40 -2.88 2.98 -9.03
N LEU A 41 -1.79 2.87 -9.79
CA LEU A 41 -0.45 3.26 -9.34
C LEU A 41 -0.35 4.77 -9.16
N HIS A 42 -0.89 5.56 -10.09
CA HIS A 42 -0.86 7.02 -10.02
C HIS A 42 -1.67 7.58 -8.84
N ARG A 43 -2.81 6.96 -8.52
CA ARG A 43 -3.66 7.37 -7.38
C ARG A 43 -3.25 6.75 -6.05
N LEU A 44 -2.25 5.87 -6.02
CA LEU A 44 -1.87 5.19 -4.79
C LEU A 44 -1.31 6.19 -3.78
N THR A 45 -1.95 6.29 -2.62
CA THR A 45 -1.48 7.13 -1.51
C THR A 45 -1.31 6.30 -0.25
N GLN A 46 -0.32 6.63 0.56
CA GLN A 46 -0.03 6.00 1.84
C GLN A 46 -1.11 6.35 2.88
N VAL A 47 -2.00 5.41 3.19
CA VAL A 47 -3.04 5.58 4.22
C VAL A 47 -2.57 5.10 5.60
N MET A 48 -1.99 3.89 5.66
CA MET A 48 -1.58 3.25 6.90
C MET A 48 -0.08 3.45 7.17
N THR A 49 0.71 2.38 7.02
CA THR A 49 2.15 2.34 7.25
C THR A 49 2.92 2.50 5.94
N ALA A 50 4.16 2.98 6.01
CA ALA A 50 5.02 3.05 4.84
C ALA A 50 5.27 1.66 4.24
N ALA A 51 5.43 0.64 5.08
CA ALA A 51 5.61 -0.75 4.65
C ALA A 51 4.43 -1.28 3.81
N ALA A 52 3.18 -1.08 4.26
CA ALA A 52 2.00 -1.53 3.52
C ALA A 52 1.82 -0.78 2.19
N TYR A 53 2.19 0.52 2.17
CA TYR A 53 2.23 1.31 0.95
C TYR A 53 3.27 0.78 -0.04
N ILE A 54 4.50 0.53 0.41
CA ILE A 54 5.59 -0.01 -0.42
C ILE A 54 5.18 -1.36 -1.03
N GLU A 55 4.66 -2.29 -0.24
CA GLU A 55 4.20 -3.59 -0.72
C GLU A 55 3.11 -3.45 -1.80
N THR A 56 2.16 -2.55 -1.58
CA THR A 56 1.09 -2.30 -2.54
C THR A 56 1.62 -1.66 -3.82
N PHE A 57 2.55 -0.71 -3.71
CA PHE A 57 3.19 -0.04 -4.83
C PHE A 57 4.00 -1.03 -5.68
N GLU A 58 4.83 -1.86 -5.05
CA GLU A 58 5.62 -2.90 -5.72
C GLU A 58 4.72 -3.85 -6.50
N ARG A 59 3.65 -4.35 -5.88
CA ARG A 59 2.68 -5.23 -6.54
C ARG A 59 1.97 -4.58 -7.73
N LEU A 60 1.63 -3.29 -7.65
CA LEU A 60 1.02 -2.57 -8.78
C LEU A 60 2.05 -2.30 -9.89
N SER A 61 3.28 -1.94 -9.53
CA SER A 61 4.36 -1.66 -10.49
C SER A 61 4.72 -2.88 -11.36
N GLN A 62 4.64 -4.08 -10.80
CA GLN A 62 4.84 -5.34 -11.52
C GLN A 62 3.77 -5.62 -12.58
N ARG A 63 2.63 -4.92 -12.52
CA ARG A 63 1.51 -5.08 -13.46
C ARG A 63 1.47 -3.98 -14.53
N VAL A 64 2.41 -3.04 -14.48
CA VAL A 64 2.49 -1.91 -15.41
C VAL A 64 3.75 -2.04 -16.24
N ASP A 65 3.59 -2.19 -17.55
CA ASP A 65 4.70 -2.29 -18.50
C ASP A 65 4.93 -0.97 -19.24
N GLY A 66 6.19 -0.71 -19.63
CA GLY A 66 6.54 0.39 -20.54
C GLY A 66 6.61 1.79 -19.93
N LEU A 67 6.47 1.93 -18.60
CA LEU A 67 6.67 3.22 -17.93
C LEU A 67 8.15 3.49 -17.60
N PRO A 68 8.64 4.73 -17.77
CA PRO A 68 9.97 5.11 -17.34
C PRO A 68 10.15 4.96 -15.82
N GLU A 69 11.33 4.53 -15.37
CA GLU A 69 11.63 4.40 -13.94
C GLU A 69 11.47 5.74 -13.19
N SER A 70 11.82 6.86 -13.84
CA SER A 70 11.62 8.19 -13.28
C SER A 70 10.14 8.52 -13.01
N PHE A 71 9.23 7.99 -13.83
CA PHE A 71 7.80 8.16 -13.63
C PHE A 71 7.31 7.35 -12.43
N LEU A 72 7.77 6.10 -12.30
CA LEU A 72 7.47 5.26 -11.14
C LEU A 72 8.03 5.88 -9.85
N CYS A 73 9.25 6.41 -9.89
CA CYS A 73 9.87 7.13 -8.77
C CYS A 73 9.03 8.36 -8.37
N GLY A 74 8.57 9.15 -9.36
CA GLY A 74 7.70 10.29 -9.13
C GLY A 74 6.36 9.92 -8.48
N CYS A 75 5.70 8.87 -8.99
CA CYS A 75 4.45 8.36 -8.42
C CYS A 75 4.66 7.85 -6.98
N PHE A 76 5.73 7.08 -6.76
CA PHE A 76 6.06 6.56 -5.44
C PHE A 76 6.23 7.69 -4.42
N ILE A 77 7.02 8.72 -4.75
CA ILE A 77 7.29 9.85 -3.87
C ILE A 77 6.02 10.68 -3.64
N GLY A 78 5.22 10.92 -4.68
CA GLY A 78 3.98 11.69 -4.61
C GLY A 78 2.88 11.02 -3.78
N GLY A 79 2.89 9.69 -3.67
CA GLY A 79 1.94 8.95 -2.85
C GLY A 79 2.34 8.80 -1.38
N LEU A 80 3.54 9.22 -0.96
CA LEU A 80 3.97 9.15 0.43
C LEU A 80 3.21 10.16 1.30
N LYS A 81 3.07 9.87 2.61
CA LYS A 81 2.58 10.86 3.58
C LYS A 81 3.52 12.06 3.65
N GLU A 82 2.97 13.24 3.89
CA GLU A 82 3.70 14.51 3.84
C GLU A 82 4.96 14.51 4.73
N GLU A 83 4.87 13.92 5.94
CA GLU A 83 6.02 13.79 6.84
C GLU A 83 7.21 12.99 6.28
N ILE A 84 6.94 11.99 5.43
CA ILE A 84 7.98 11.16 4.78
C ILE A 84 8.37 11.77 3.43
N HIS A 85 7.36 12.22 2.67
CA HIS A 85 7.49 12.82 1.34
C HIS A 85 8.55 13.93 1.31
N LEU A 86 8.50 14.88 2.25
CA LEU A 86 9.42 16.01 2.29
C LEU A 86 10.89 15.57 2.50
N GLU A 87 11.14 14.65 3.43
CA GLU A 87 12.49 14.16 3.72
C GLU A 87 13.06 13.35 2.53
N VAL A 88 12.24 12.51 1.90
CA VAL A 88 12.65 11.74 0.72
C VAL A 88 12.94 12.67 -0.46
N LYS A 89 12.05 13.64 -0.73
CA LYS A 89 12.20 14.60 -1.83
C LYS A 89 13.45 15.47 -1.69
N LEU A 90 13.82 15.84 -0.46
CA LEU A 90 15.04 16.61 -0.18
C LEU A 90 16.31 15.89 -0.63
N LYS A 91 16.32 14.54 -0.55
CA LYS A 91 17.46 13.71 -0.96
C LYS A 91 17.55 13.52 -2.47
N LYS A 92 16.50 13.88 -3.22
CA LYS A 92 16.44 13.82 -4.69
C LYS A 92 16.81 12.44 -5.25
N PRO A 93 16.12 11.37 -4.82
CA PRO A 93 16.39 10.03 -5.35
C PRO A 93 16.16 9.99 -6.86
N ARG A 94 17.02 9.24 -7.56
CA ARG A 94 16.98 9.14 -9.04
C ARG A 94 16.35 7.86 -9.54
N ILE A 95 16.30 6.84 -8.70
CA ILE A 95 15.80 5.50 -9.01
C ILE A 95 14.80 5.06 -7.94
N LEU A 96 13.90 4.14 -8.30
CA LEU A 96 12.79 3.74 -7.43
C LEU A 96 13.29 3.07 -6.14
N SER A 97 14.31 2.22 -6.24
CA SER A 97 14.90 1.51 -5.09
C SER A 97 15.48 2.46 -4.05
N GLU A 98 16.10 3.56 -4.48
CA GLU A 98 16.63 4.61 -3.61
C GLU A 98 15.49 5.32 -2.86
N ALA A 99 14.42 5.70 -3.57
CA ALA A 99 13.25 6.32 -2.97
C ALA A 99 12.59 5.42 -1.92
N ILE A 100 12.44 4.12 -2.22
CA ILE A 100 11.90 3.12 -1.29
C ILE A 100 12.80 3.00 -0.05
N GLY A 101 14.12 2.90 -0.24
CA GLY A 101 15.08 2.81 0.87
C GLY A 101 15.01 4.04 1.80
N LEU A 102 14.96 5.23 1.22
CA LEU A 102 14.81 6.49 1.96
C LEU A 102 13.48 6.55 2.73
N ALA A 103 12.37 6.15 2.11
CA ALA A 103 11.07 6.14 2.77
C ALA A 103 11.07 5.22 4.00
N ARG A 104 11.71 4.05 3.93
CA ARG A 104 11.87 3.13 5.07
C ARG A 104 12.68 3.77 6.20
N LEU A 105 13.82 4.39 5.88
CA LEU A 105 14.68 5.05 6.89
C LEU A 105 13.98 6.20 7.59
N VAL A 106 13.22 7.01 6.84
CA VAL A 106 12.47 8.13 7.40
C VAL A 106 11.32 7.62 8.30
N ASP A 107 10.57 6.60 7.86
CA ASP A 107 9.51 6.00 8.69
C ASP A 107 10.06 5.40 10.00
N GLU A 108 11.23 4.77 9.95
CA GLU A 108 11.93 4.25 11.13
C GLU A 108 12.35 5.38 12.07
N LYS A 109 13.00 6.43 11.55
CA LYS A 109 13.38 7.64 12.31
C LYS A 109 12.19 8.25 13.02
N MET A 110 11.06 8.44 12.32
CA MET A 110 9.83 8.99 12.89
C MET A 110 9.23 8.08 13.96
N THR A 111 9.31 6.77 13.77
CA THR A 111 8.84 5.79 14.76
C THR A 111 9.67 5.82 16.03
N LEU A 112 11.00 5.96 15.93
CA LEU A 112 11.88 6.13 17.08
C LEU A 112 11.61 7.45 17.82
N GLN A 113 11.44 8.56 17.10
CA GLN A 113 11.10 9.86 17.70
C GLN A 113 9.77 9.82 18.47
N ARG A 114 8.73 9.18 17.91
CA ARG A 114 7.44 9.00 18.61
C ARG A 114 7.59 8.22 19.92
N ARG A 115 8.45 7.20 19.96
CA ARG A 115 8.74 6.43 21.19
C ARG A 115 9.45 7.28 22.25
N THR A 116 10.31 8.19 21.85
CA THR A 116 11.00 9.09 22.80
C THR A 116 10.06 10.15 23.40
N PHE A 117 8.98 10.49 22.70
CA PHE A 117 8.04 11.55 23.08
C PHE A 117 6.79 11.07 23.82
N THR A 118 6.58 9.77 24.04
CA THR A 118 5.51 9.33 24.95
C THR A 118 5.89 9.72 26.38
N PRO A 119 5.22 10.71 27.01
CA PRO A 119 5.50 10.99 28.41
C PRO A 119 5.06 9.74 29.17
N ASN A 120 6.02 9.12 29.84
CA ASN A 120 5.75 8.12 30.85
C ASN A 120 4.74 8.75 31.81
N ARG A 121 3.46 8.41 31.68
CA ARG A 121 2.41 8.85 32.60
C ARG A 121 2.68 8.07 33.88
N ALA A 122 3.67 8.55 34.64
CA ALA A 122 3.96 8.10 35.98
C ALA A 122 2.65 8.22 36.75
N SER A 123 2.04 7.06 36.99
CA SER A 123 0.89 6.87 37.86
C SER A 123 1.16 7.60 39.16
N GLY A 124 0.41 8.69 39.37
CA GLY A 124 0.57 9.57 40.50
C GLY A 124 0.50 8.80 41.81
N PHE A 125 1.53 9.00 42.64
CA PHE A 125 1.46 8.75 44.07
C PHE A 125 0.24 9.48 44.62
N SER A 126 -0.76 8.74 45.08
CA SER A 126 -1.84 9.29 45.91
C SER A 126 -1.38 9.23 47.36
N PRO A 127 -1.23 10.36 48.08
CA PRO A 127 -0.98 10.33 49.51
C PRO A 127 -2.28 9.90 50.21
N THR A 128 -2.25 8.79 50.94
CA THR A 128 -3.38 8.38 51.77
C THR A 128 -3.52 9.33 52.97
N PRO A 129 -4.73 9.81 53.31
CA PRO A 129 -4.93 10.61 54.52
C PRO A 129 -4.86 9.71 55.75
N LYS A 130 -4.05 10.10 56.73
CA LYS A 130 -4.02 9.49 58.07
C LYS A 130 -5.31 9.87 58.80
N THR A 131 -6.19 8.91 59.03
CA THR A 131 -7.30 9.04 59.98
C THR A 131 -6.75 8.98 61.40
N HIS A 132 -6.77 10.13 62.07
CA HIS A 132 -6.50 10.25 63.49
C HIS A 132 -7.65 9.63 64.28
N SER A 133 -7.28 8.75 65.20
CA SER A 133 -8.14 8.09 66.17
C SER A 133 -8.67 9.07 67.23
N SER A 134 -9.87 8.74 67.72
CA SER A 134 -10.34 8.90 69.12
C SER A 134 -11.05 10.22 69.49
N PRO A 135 -11.86 10.23 70.57
CA PRO A 135 -12.12 9.17 71.58
C PRO A 135 -13.54 8.59 71.59
#